data_AF-A0A7S4DA23-F1
#
_entry.id   AF-A0A7S4DA23-F1
#
_cell.length_a   1.000
_cell.length_b   1.000
_cell.length_c   1.000
_cell.angle_alpha   90.00
_cell.angle_beta   90.00
_cell.angle_gamma   90.00
#
_symmetry.space_group_name_H-M   'P 1'
#
loop_
_entity.id
_entity.type
_entity.pdbx_description
1 polymer ?
#
loop_
_entity_poly.entity_id
_entity_poly.type
_entity_poly.pdbx_seq_one_letter_code
_entity_poly.pdbx_strand_id
1 'polypeptide(L)'
;MAAVEPPPQKPEQKFMRFRPCIDLHAGVVKQIVGSTLTDAPAGENEEPITNFETEKSSAEYARMYKEDNLPGGHVIMLGGGNEEAALAALREYPGGMQIGGGVTAENAASYIEAGASHVIVTSYVFKDGKVAFDRLQTLLQLVGKEKLVLDLSCRKKPPPPVPAAQSGDPAAPGGEAEGKAAAAADGGLEEAGS
;
A
#
# COMPACT_ATOMS: atom_id res chain seq x y z
N MET A 1 -44.88 -17.03 -12.72
CA MET A 1 -44.09 -16.13 -13.58
C MET A 1 -42.64 -16.56 -13.45
N ALA A 2 -42.04 -17.14 -14.48
CA ALA A 2 -40.65 -17.57 -14.45
C ALA A 2 -39.75 -16.35 -14.61
N ALA A 3 -38.77 -16.19 -13.71
CA ALA A 3 -37.75 -15.16 -13.83
C ALA A 3 -36.86 -15.48 -15.04
N VAL A 4 -36.81 -14.54 -15.99
CA VAL A 4 -35.86 -14.61 -17.10
C VAL A 4 -34.48 -14.28 -16.53
N GLU A 5 -33.57 -15.24 -16.57
CA GLU A 5 -32.19 -15.02 -16.16
C GLU A 5 -31.54 -14.00 -17.10
N PRO A 6 -30.81 -13.00 -16.56
CA PRO A 6 -30.13 -12.02 -17.39
C PRO A 6 -29.06 -12.71 -18.25
N PRO A 7 -28.85 -12.25 -19.49
CA PRO A 7 -27.90 -12.87 -20.40
C PRO A 7 -26.48 -12.80 -19.83
N PRO A 8 -25.64 -13.82 -20.10
CA PRO A 8 -24.26 -13.86 -19.63
C PRO A 8 -23.50 -12.63 -20.14
N GLN A 9 -22.95 -11.85 -19.22
CA GLN A 9 -22.14 -10.68 -19.54
C GLN A 9 -20.83 -11.15 -20.19
N LYS A 10 -20.51 -10.62 -21.37
CA LYS A 10 -19.26 -10.94 -22.09
C LYS A 10 -18.06 -10.53 -21.23
N PRO A 11 -16.97 -11.31 -21.21
CA PRO A 11 -15.75 -10.93 -20.51
C PRO A 11 -15.22 -9.62 -21.10
N GLU A 12 -15.12 -8.61 -20.25
CA GLU A 12 -14.62 -7.28 -20.60
C GLU A 12 -13.17 -7.41 -21.07
N GLN A 13 -12.86 -6.96 -22.29
CA GLN A 13 -11.49 -6.92 -22.78
C GLN A 13 -10.68 -5.95 -21.90
N LYS A 14 -9.83 -6.51 -21.04
CA LYS A 14 -8.90 -5.75 -20.20
C LYS A 14 -7.77 -5.18 -21.06
N PHE A 15 -7.94 -3.94 -21.51
CA PHE A 15 -6.83 -3.17 -22.07
C PHE A 15 -5.96 -2.63 -20.93
N MET A 16 -4.64 -2.66 -21.14
CA MET A 16 -3.70 -1.97 -20.25
C MET A 16 -4.01 -0.47 -20.26
N ARG A 17 -4.02 0.15 -19.08
CA ARG A 17 -4.25 1.59 -18.91
C ARG A 17 -2.99 2.23 -18.37
N PHE A 18 -2.57 3.33 -18.99
CA PHE A 18 -1.55 4.20 -18.43
C PHE A 18 -2.21 5.11 -17.39
N ARG A 19 -1.59 5.25 -16.21
CA ARG A 19 -2.07 6.10 -15.11
C ARG A 19 -0.94 7.04 -14.68
N PRO A 20 -1.06 8.35 -14.93
CA PRO A 20 -0.01 9.29 -14.60
C PRO A 20 0.00 9.64 -13.10
N CYS A 21 1.17 9.95 -12.55
CA CYS A 21 1.34 10.35 -11.15
C CYS A 21 1.74 11.83 -11.04
N ILE A 22 1.32 12.47 -9.95
CA ILE A 22 1.78 13.79 -9.51
C ILE A 22 2.21 13.64 -8.04
N ASP A 23 3.50 13.48 -7.83
CA ASP A 23 4.07 13.44 -6.49
C ASP A 23 4.31 14.87 -5.99
N LEU A 24 3.85 15.17 -4.78
CA LEU A 24 3.92 16.48 -4.16
C LEU A 24 4.77 16.44 -2.89
N HIS A 25 5.73 17.35 -2.78
CA HIS A 25 6.48 17.57 -1.56
C HIS A 25 6.66 19.07 -1.32
N ALA A 26 6.25 19.55 -0.13
CA ALA A 26 6.23 20.97 0.21
C ALA A 26 5.50 21.85 -0.84
N GLY A 27 4.43 21.32 -1.44
CA GLY A 27 3.61 22.02 -2.43
C GLY A 27 4.17 22.02 -3.85
N VAL A 28 5.36 21.44 -4.07
CA VAL A 28 6.03 21.38 -5.38
C VAL A 28 5.91 19.98 -5.98
N VAL A 29 5.78 19.91 -7.30
CA VAL A 29 5.79 18.64 -8.02
C VAL A 29 7.22 18.09 -8.02
N LYS A 30 7.43 16.99 -7.27
CA LYS A 30 8.74 16.35 -7.12
C LYS A 30 8.60 14.84 -7.12
N GLN A 31 9.38 14.15 -7.96
CA GLN A 31 9.49 12.70 -7.92
C GLN A 31 10.64 12.29 -7.00
N ILE A 32 10.30 11.75 -5.83
CA ILE A 32 11.26 11.30 -4.81
C ILE A 32 11.60 9.82 -5.02
N VAL A 33 12.84 9.42 -4.74
CA VAL A 33 13.21 8.00 -4.62
C VAL A 33 12.55 7.43 -3.37
N GLY A 34 11.54 6.57 -3.53
CA GLY A 34 10.70 6.12 -2.41
C GLY A 34 11.41 5.46 -1.21
N SER A 35 12.67 5.02 -1.35
CA SER A 35 13.46 4.46 -0.24
C SER A 35 14.14 5.52 0.64
N THR A 36 14.09 6.80 0.28
CA THR A 36 14.84 7.88 0.95
C THR A 36 13.93 8.83 1.74
N LEU A 37 12.62 8.60 1.71
CA LEU A 37 11.68 9.37 2.52
C LEU A 37 11.72 8.85 3.97
N THR A 38 12.09 9.72 4.91
CA THR A 38 12.12 9.43 6.34
C THR A 38 10.93 10.07 7.05
N ASP A 39 10.25 9.33 7.93
CA ASP A 39 9.07 9.78 8.69
C ASP A 39 9.39 10.75 9.86
N ALA A 40 10.64 11.20 10.01
CA ALA A 40 11.05 12.02 11.15
C ALA A 40 10.63 13.50 11.00
N PRO A 41 10.32 14.19 12.12
CA PRO A 41 9.80 15.55 12.10
C PRO A 41 10.77 16.54 11.42
N ALA A 42 10.19 17.51 10.71
CA ALA A 42 10.91 18.54 9.97
C ALA A 42 11.86 19.32 10.89
N GLY A 43 13.15 19.02 10.79
CA GLY A 43 14.19 19.65 11.61
C GLY A 43 15.53 18.93 11.58
N GLU A 44 15.56 17.60 11.36
CA GLU A 44 16.80 16.82 11.49
C GLU A 44 17.08 15.79 10.38
N ASN A 45 16.42 15.84 9.21
CA ASN A 45 16.65 14.85 8.14
C ASN A 45 17.39 15.41 6.92
N GLU A 46 18.21 14.56 6.31
CA GLU A 46 18.70 14.71 4.94
C GLU A 46 17.52 14.91 3.97
N GLU A 47 17.66 15.82 3.01
CA GLU A 47 16.62 16.01 1.99
C GLU A 47 16.38 14.71 1.21
N PRO A 48 15.12 14.35 0.92
CA PRO A 48 14.83 13.16 0.13
C PRO A 48 15.52 13.23 -1.23
N ILE A 49 16.13 12.14 -1.67
CA ILE A 49 16.76 12.08 -2.99
C ILE A 49 15.67 12.24 -4.04
N THR A 50 15.80 13.29 -4.86
CA THR A 50 14.83 13.67 -5.88
C THR A 50 15.36 13.30 -7.26
N ASN A 51 14.56 12.59 -8.05
CA ASN A 51 14.89 12.28 -9.44
C ASN A 51 14.51 13.42 -10.40
N PHE A 52 13.43 14.14 -10.05
CA PHE A 52 12.86 15.18 -10.88
C PHE A 52 12.14 16.21 -10.01
N GLU A 53 12.35 17.49 -10.31
CA GLU A 53 11.65 18.63 -9.74
C GLU A 53 11.33 19.61 -10.85
N THR A 54 10.22 20.32 -10.73
CA THR A 54 9.74 21.26 -11.75
C THR A 54 9.03 22.45 -11.12
N GLU A 55 9.12 23.58 -11.81
CA GLU A 55 8.36 24.79 -11.48
C GLU A 55 6.89 24.71 -11.96
N LYS A 56 6.56 23.75 -12.83
CA LYS A 56 5.19 23.55 -13.29
C LYS A 56 4.29 23.14 -12.12
N SER A 57 3.15 23.79 -12.02
CA SER A 57 2.18 23.50 -10.98
C SER A 57 1.52 22.13 -11.18
N SER A 58 1.02 21.55 -10.09
CA SER A 58 0.22 20.32 -10.10
C SER A 58 -1.03 20.44 -10.99
N ALA A 59 -1.66 21.62 -11.05
CA ALA A 59 -2.78 21.91 -11.93
C ALA A 59 -2.37 21.84 -13.42
N GLU A 60 -1.22 22.37 -13.80
CA GLU A 60 -0.74 22.27 -15.19
C GLU A 60 -0.55 20.82 -15.64
N TYR A 61 -0.02 19.95 -14.77
CA TYR A 61 0.05 18.51 -15.06
C TYR A 61 -1.33 17.85 -15.14
N ALA A 62 -2.23 18.15 -14.19
CA ALA A 62 -3.59 17.61 -14.23
C ALA A 62 -4.34 18.03 -15.50
N ARG A 63 -4.15 19.28 -15.96
CA ARG A 63 -4.68 19.78 -17.22
C ARG A 63 -4.13 19.01 -18.41
N MET A 64 -2.81 18.79 -18.47
CA MET A 64 -2.19 17.99 -19.53
C MET A 64 -2.79 16.58 -19.57
N TYR A 65 -2.90 15.91 -18.41
CA TYR A 65 -3.48 14.56 -18.34
C TYR A 65 -4.95 14.52 -18.75
N LYS A 66 -5.69 15.60 -18.50
CA LYS A 66 -7.07 15.77 -18.96
C LYS A 66 -7.17 15.93 -20.46
N GLU A 67 -6.32 16.78 -21.03
CA GLU A 67 -6.24 17.02 -22.49
C GLU A 67 -5.85 15.73 -23.23
N ASP A 68 -4.98 14.91 -22.63
CA ASP A 68 -4.57 13.59 -23.17
C ASP A 68 -5.55 12.45 -22.84
N ASN A 69 -6.65 12.74 -22.12
CA ASN A 69 -7.67 11.76 -21.69
C ASN A 69 -7.06 10.55 -20.93
N LEU A 70 -6.25 10.85 -19.92
CA LEU A 70 -5.58 9.86 -19.05
C LEU A 70 -6.24 9.79 -17.66
N PRO A 71 -7.39 9.10 -17.52
CA PRO A 71 -8.10 9.01 -16.24
C PRO A 71 -7.47 8.00 -15.29
N GLY A 72 -7.75 8.19 -14.00
CA GLY A 72 -7.26 7.32 -12.93
C GLY A 72 -5.80 7.59 -12.56
N GLY A 73 -5.26 8.75 -12.95
CA GLY A 73 -3.99 9.24 -12.42
C GLY A 73 -4.08 9.49 -10.91
N HIS A 74 -2.94 9.68 -10.26
CA HIS A 74 -2.84 9.76 -8.81
C HIS A 74 -2.01 10.96 -8.39
N VAL A 75 -2.55 11.75 -7.48
CA VAL A 75 -1.85 12.84 -6.80
C VAL A 75 -1.43 12.28 -5.44
N ILE A 76 -0.13 12.28 -5.12
CA ILE A 76 0.39 11.70 -3.89
C ILE A 76 1.08 12.78 -3.07
N MET A 77 0.55 13.06 -1.89
CA MET A 77 1.14 14.00 -0.94
C MET A 77 2.21 13.31 -0.10
N LEU A 78 3.45 13.75 -0.24
CA LEU A 78 4.61 13.27 0.49
C LEU A 78 4.95 14.29 1.58
N GLY A 79 4.52 14.03 2.82
CA GLY A 79 4.65 14.98 3.93
C GLY A 79 3.58 16.08 3.94
N GLY A 80 3.76 17.08 4.81
CA GLY A 80 2.83 18.20 4.97
C GLY A 80 3.05 19.35 3.96
N GLY A 81 2.09 20.27 3.89
CA GLY A 81 2.18 21.47 3.05
C GLY A 81 1.86 21.22 1.57
N ASN A 82 1.15 20.14 1.27
CA ASN A 82 0.82 19.73 -0.10
C ASN A 82 -0.66 19.96 -0.46
N GLU A 83 -1.49 20.27 0.52
CA GLU A 83 -2.95 20.26 0.42
C GLU A 83 -3.47 21.23 -0.64
N GLU A 84 -2.94 22.45 -0.69
CA GLU A 84 -3.34 23.45 -1.68
C GLU A 84 -3.02 22.99 -3.11
N ALA A 85 -1.78 22.52 -3.32
CA ALA A 85 -1.34 22.00 -4.61
C ALA A 85 -2.14 20.75 -5.02
N ALA A 86 -2.45 19.87 -4.08
CA ALA A 86 -3.27 18.70 -4.34
C ALA A 86 -4.68 19.10 -4.78
N LEU A 87 -5.34 20.00 -4.06
CA LEU A 87 -6.68 20.50 -4.39
C LEU A 87 -6.70 21.20 -5.75
N ALA A 88 -5.64 21.94 -6.12
CA ALA A 88 -5.52 22.57 -7.43
C ALA A 88 -5.57 21.52 -8.56
N ALA A 89 -4.82 20.42 -8.44
CA ALA A 89 -4.85 19.34 -9.42
C ALA A 89 -6.21 18.63 -9.51
N LEU A 90 -6.84 18.35 -8.36
CA LEU A 90 -8.16 17.70 -8.32
C LEU A 90 -9.26 18.55 -8.99
N ARG A 91 -9.24 19.87 -8.76
CA ARG A 91 -10.19 20.81 -9.36
C ARG A 91 -9.99 20.99 -10.86
N GLU A 92 -8.75 20.87 -11.33
CA GLU A 92 -8.43 20.99 -12.77
C GLU A 92 -8.94 19.79 -13.58
N TYR A 93 -8.84 18.57 -13.01
CA TYR A 93 -9.38 17.35 -13.61
C TYR A 93 -10.38 16.60 -12.69
N PRO A 94 -11.60 17.16 -12.47
CA PRO A 94 -12.61 16.53 -11.63
C PRO A 94 -13.00 15.14 -12.15
N GLY A 95 -12.97 14.14 -11.27
CA GLY A 95 -13.23 12.75 -11.60
C GLY A 95 -12.11 12.06 -12.38
N GLY A 96 -11.04 12.77 -12.76
CA GLY A 96 -9.90 12.22 -13.48
C GLY A 96 -8.78 11.71 -12.59
N MET A 97 -8.58 12.34 -11.42
CA MET A 97 -7.45 12.06 -10.52
C MET A 97 -7.89 11.40 -9.22
N GLN A 98 -7.02 10.59 -8.63
CA GLN A 98 -7.11 10.03 -7.29
C GLN A 98 -6.20 10.83 -6.36
N ILE A 99 -6.42 10.76 -5.05
CA ILE A 99 -5.57 11.43 -4.06
C ILE A 99 -5.06 10.43 -3.01
N GLY A 100 -3.78 10.51 -2.66
CA GLY A 100 -3.16 9.71 -1.61
C GLY A 100 -2.18 10.52 -0.76
N GLY A 101 -1.74 9.93 0.35
CA GLY A 101 -0.88 10.59 1.34
C GLY A 101 -1.70 11.29 2.42
N GLY A 102 -1.59 10.85 3.67
CA GLY A 102 -2.30 11.49 4.81
C GLY A 102 -3.84 11.39 4.78
N VAL A 103 -4.42 10.52 3.94
CA VAL A 103 -5.88 10.33 3.89
C VAL A 103 -6.37 9.60 5.14
N THR A 104 -7.38 10.17 5.79
CA THR A 104 -8.05 9.67 6.99
C THR A 104 -9.57 9.81 6.86
N ALA A 105 -10.35 9.31 7.83
CA ALA A 105 -11.80 9.48 7.83
C ALA A 105 -12.23 10.95 7.88
N GLU A 106 -11.42 11.81 8.51
CA GLU A 106 -11.74 13.21 8.73
C GLU A 106 -11.61 14.06 7.45
N ASN A 107 -10.73 13.67 6.51
CA ASN A 107 -10.46 14.44 5.29
C ASN A 107 -10.88 13.74 3.99
N ALA A 108 -11.19 12.44 4.01
CA ALA A 108 -11.49 11.68 2.80
C ALA A 108 -12.67 12.27 2.00
N ALA A 109 -13.75 12.66 2.68
CA ALA A 109 -14.93 13.22 2.02
C ALA A 109 -14.63 14.54 1.30
N SER A 110 -13.84 15.43 1.92
CA SER A 110 -13.54 16.75 1.35
C SER A 110 -12.72 16.65 0.06
N TYR A 111 -11.86 15.63 -0.07
CA TYR A 111 -11.16 15.40 -1.33
C TYR A 111 -12.07 14.89 -2.45
N ILE A 112 -13.02 14.00 -2.15
CA ILE A 112 -14.04 13.58 -3.12
C ILE A 112 -14.87 14.78 -3.58
N GLU A 113 -15.29 15.64 -2.66
CA GLU A 113 -16.01 16.88 -2.96
C GLU A 113 -15.17 17.85 -3.80
N ALA A 114 -13.86 17.91 -3.57
CA ALA A 114 -12.93 18.73 -4.34
C ALA A 114 -12.66 18.22 -5.76
N GLY A 115 -13.17 17.04 -6.13
CA GLY A 115 -13.06 16.49 -7.47
C GLY A 115 -12.22 15.21 -7.57
N ALA A 116 -11.74 14.64 -6.46
CA ALA A 116 -11.08 13.34 -6.53
C ALA A 116 -12.08 12.25 -6.97
N SER A 117 -11.64 11.42 -7.91
CA SER A 117 -12.37 10.22 -8.30
C SER A 117 -12.38 9.18 -7.18
N HIS A 118 -11.24 9.04 -6.50
CA HIS A 118 -11.03 8.10 -5.41
C HIS A 118 -10.06 8.69 -4.39
N VAL A 119 -10.15 8.22 -3.15
CA VAL A 119 -9.12 8.39 -2.14
C VAL A 119 -8.30 7.12 -1.99
N ILE A 120 -6.99 7.27 -1.87
CA ILE A 120 -5.99 6.23 -1.71
C ILE A 120 -5.55 6.25 -0.25
N VAL A 121 -5.74 5.12 0.43
CA VAL A 121 -5.39 4.96 1.84
C VAL A 121 -4.25 3.97 2.02
N THR A 122 -3.31 4.36 2.87
CA THR A 122 -2.08 3.62 3.19
C THR A 122 -1.99 3.37 4.70
N SER A 123 -1.11 4.08 5.41
CA SER A 123 -0.79 3.87 6.82
C SER A 123 -1.96 4.10 7.78
N TYR A 124 -3.02 4.80 7.35
CA TYR A 124 -4.22 4.97 8.16
C TYR A 124 -4.92 3.62 8.41
N VAL A 125 -4.99 2.74 7.42
CA VAL A 125 -5.67 1.43 7.50
C VAL A 125 -4.70 0.26 7.70
N PHE A 126 -3.41 0.44 7.42
CA PHE A 126 -2.38 -0.57 7.67
C PHE A 126 -1.53 -0.17 8.88
N LYS A 127 -1.63 -0.94 9.97
CA LYS A 127 -0.88 -0.71 11.21
C LYS A 127 -0.31 -2.01 11.74
N ASP A 128 0.97 -2.01 12.11
CA ASP A 128 1.66 -3.18 12.70
C ASP A 128 1.55 -4.46 11.84
N GLY A 129 1.57 -4.29 10.51
CA GLY A 129 1.40 -5.39 9.55
C GLY A 129 -0.01 -5.98 9.48
N LYS A 130 -1.00 -5.35 10.13
CA LYS A 130 -2.41 -5.74 10.14
C LYS A 130 -3.28 -4.67 9.51
N VAL A 131 -4.46 -5.07 9.06
CA VAL A 131 -5.49 -4.15 8.59
C VAL A 131 -6.35 -3.72 9.78
N ALA A 132 -6.45 -2.40 10.01
CA ALA A 132 -7.39 -1.78 10.93
C ALA A 132 -8.77 -1.74 10.28
N PHE A 133 -9.52 -2.85 10.40
CA PHE A 133 -10.82 -3.01 9.74
C PHE A 133 -11.86 -1.99 10.20
N ASP A 134 -11.81 -1.55 11.46
CA ASP A 134 -12.64 -0.47 12.00
C ASP A 134 -12.47 0.82 11.19
N ARG A 135 -11.23 1.25 10.96
CA ARG A 135 -10.92 2.45 10.14
C ARG A 135 -11.33 2.28 8.69
N LEU A 136 -11.12 1.08 8.14
CA LEU A 136 -11.55 0.75 6.78
C LEU A 136 -13.07 0.83 6.63
N GLN A 137 -13.83 0.30 7.60
CA GLN A 137 -15.29 0.37 7.58
C GLN A 137 -15.79 1.80 7.66
N THR A 138 -15.19 2.64 8.51
CA THR A 138 -15.51 4.08 8.57
C THR A 138 -15.31 4.75 7.21
N LEU A 139 -14.18 4.50 6.55
CA LEU A 139 -13.93 5.05 5.21
C LEU A 139 -14.92 4.54 4.17
N LEU A 140 -15.25 3.24 4.19
CA LEU A 140 -16.24 2.66 3.29
C LEU A 140 -17.61 3.31 3.46
N GLN A 141 -18.02 3.64 4.69
CA GLN A 141 -19.28 4.34 4.95
C GLN A 141 -19.26 5.79 4.44
N LEU A 142 -18.12 6.47 4.56
CA LEU A 142 -17.97 7.88 4.19
C LEU A 142 -17.88 8.10 2.68
N VAL A 143 -17.01 7.36 1.98
CA VAL A 143 -16.74 7.60 0.55
C VAL A 143 -17.32 6.53 -0.37
N GLY A 144 -17.72 5.38 0.17
CA GLY A 144 -18.18 4.22 -0.59
C GLY A 144 -17.02 3.40 -1.17
N LYS A 145 -17.28 2.10 -1.34
CA LYS A 145 -16.30 1.13 -1.89
C LYS A 145 -15.77 1.55 -3.27
N GLU A 146 -16.63 2.09 -4.13
CA GLU A 146 -16.28 2.47 -5.50
C GLU A 146 -15.34 3.68 -5.59
N LYS A 147 -15.09 4.39 -4.49
CA LYS A 147 -14.19 5.55 -4.43
C LYS A 147 -13.02 5.35 -3.47
N LEU A 148 -12.79 4.12 -3.00
CA LEU A 148 -11.73 3.79 -2.06
C LEU A 148 -10.69 2.88 -2.71
N VAL A 149 -9.42 3.28 -2.63
CA VAL A 149 -8.27 2.52 -3.13
C VAL A 149 -7.35 2.20 -1.95
N LEU A 150 -6.93 0.95 -1.83
CA LEU A 150 -5.93 0.52 -0.86
C LEU A 150 -4.56 0.46 -1.55
N ASP A 151 -3.60 1.22 -1.05
CA ASP A 151 -2.22 1.17 -1.55
C ASP A 151 -1.33 0.39 -0.58
N LEU A 152 -0.65 -0.61 -1.14
CA LEU A 152 0.14 -1.61 -0.44
C LEU A 152 1.60 -1.52 -0.91
N SER A 153 2.42 -0.84 -0.12
CA SER A 153 3.87 -0.88 -0.30
C SER A 153 4.44 -2.18 0.25
N CYS A 154 4.84 -3.08 -0.65
CA CYS A 154 5.37 -4.40 -0.32
C CYS A 154 6.89 -4.44 -0.50
N ARG A 155 7.60 -5.03 0.46
CA ARG A 155 9.02 -5.38 0.32
C ARG A 155 9.18 -6.89 0.26
N LYS A 156 9.99 -7.38 -0.68
CA LYS A 156 10.34 -8.79 -0.77
C LYS A 156 11.14 -9.17 0.48
N LYS A 157 10.60 -10.07 1.30
CA LYS A 157 11.37 -10.69 2.39
C LYS A 157 12.35 -11.70 1.79
N PRO A 158 13.59 -11.78 2.29
CA PRO A 158 14.45 -12.91 1.97
C PRO A 158 13.76 -14.21 2.43
N PRO A 159 14.00 -15.34 1.75
CA PRO A 159 13.50 -16.63 2.22
C PRO A 159 14.03 -16.90 3.64
N PRO A 160 13.29 -17.65 4.46
CA PRO A 160 13.80 -18.07 5.76
C PRO A 160 15.12 -18.83 5.57
N PRO A 161 16.07 -18.71 6.50
CA PRO A 161 17.32 -19.46 6.41
C PRO A 161 17.01 -20.95 6.31
N VAL A 162 17.63 -21.62 5.33
CA VAL A 162 17.56 -23.07 5.22
C VAL A 162 18.25 -23.63 6.46
N PRO A 163 17.61 -24.50 7.27
CA PRO A 163 18.26 -25.12 8.40
C PRO A 163 19.54 -25.82 7.91
N ALA A 164 20.66 -25.54 8.56
CA ALA A 164 21.93 -26.15 8.22
C ALA A 164 21.75 -27.67 8.16
N ALA A 165 22.10 -28.27 7.03
CA ALA A 165 22.19 -29.72 6.94
C ALA A 165 23.15 -30.15 8.05
N GLN A 166 22.66 -30.95 9.01
CA GLN A 166 23.54 -31.60 9.95
C GLN A 166 24.50 -32.43 9.11
N SER A 167 25.78 -32.04 9.05
CA SER A 167 26.85 -32.88 8.53
C SER A 167 27.04 -34.02 9.53
N GLY A 168 26.11 -34.98 9.49
CA GLY A 168 26.32 -36.30 10.06
C GLY A 168 27.25 -37.04 9.13
N ASP A 169 28.55 -36.98 9.40
CA ASP A 169 29.46 -38.00 8.90
C ASP A 169 28.92 -39.37 9.35
N PRO A 170 28.67 -40.33 8.45
CA PRO A 170 28.32 -41.67 8.86
C PRO A 170 29.58 -42.30 9.47
N ALA A 171 29.62 -42.36 10.81
CA ALA A 171 30.58 -43.16 11.53
C ALA A 171 30.53 -44.61 11.02
N ALA A 172 31.68 -45.11 10.55
CA ALA A 172 31.87 -46.49 10.14
C ALA A 172 31.60 -47.46 11.32
N PRO A 173 31.10 -48.69 11.06
CA PRO A 173 30.73 -49.62 12.11
C PRO A 173 31.96 -50.39 12.63
N GLY A 174 32.07 -50.55 13.95
CA GLY A 174 32.99 -51.52 14.53
C GLY A 174 33.09 -51.43 16.05
N GLY A 175 32.67 -52.50 16.73
CA GLY A 175 33.11 -52.82 18.10
C GLY A 175 31.98 -52.93 19.12
N GLU A 176 31.69 -54.18 19.50
CA GLU A 176 30.76 -54.60 20.55
C GLU A 176 31.14 -54.08 21.95
N ALA A 177 30.16 -53.74 22.79
CA ALA A 177 29.81 -54.51 24.00
C ALA A 177 28.99 -53.69 25.02
N GLU A 178 27.86 -54.29 25.41
CA GLU A 178 27.23 -54.35 26.73
C GLU A 178 26.93 -53.09 27.56
N GLY A 179 25.65 -52.95 27.95
CA GLY A 179 25.33 -52.16 29.15
C GLY A 179 23.88 -51.70 29.34
N LYS A 180 23.03 -52.62 29.80
CA LYS A 180 21.95 -52.39 30.78
C LYS A 180 20.72 -51.53 30.39
N ALA A 181 19.57 -52.20 30.45
CA ALA A 181 18.23 -51.64 30.40
C ALA A 181 17.92 -50.66 31.55
N ALA A 182 17.11 -49.65 31.26
CA ALA A 182 16.12 -49.07 32.16
C ALA A 182 14.99 -48.42 31.35
N ALA A 183 13.77 -48.78 31.70
CA ALA A 183 12.52 -48.32 31.11
C ALA A 183 11.94 -47.12 31.89
N ALA A 184 11.22 -46.23 31.20
CA ALA A 184 10.04 -45.44 31.62
C ALA A 184 9.71 -44.47 30.47
N ALA A 185 8.60 -44.56 29.74
CA ALA A 185 7.18 -44.39 30.11
C ALA A 185 6.78 -42.92 30.35
N ASP A 186 5.77 -42.50 29.56
CA ASP A 186 4.85 -41.35 29.73
C ASP A 186 5.47 -39.94 29.72
N GLY A 187 4.94 -38.95 29.00
CA GLY A 187 3.53 -38.57 28.85
C GLY A 187 3.42 -37.12 29.33
N GLY A 188 2.77 -36.22 28.59
CA GLY A 188 2.57 -34.84 29.06
C GLY A 188 2.31 -33.81 27.97
N LEU A 189 1.03 -33.69 27.59
CA LEU A 189 0.42 -32.42 27.20
C LEU A 189 0.64 -31.38 28.32
N GLU A 190 0.88 -30.12 27.97
CA GLU A 190 0.20 -29.02 28.64
C GLU A 190 0.14 -27.75 27.78
N GLU A 191 -1.00 -27.08 27.87
CA GLU A 191 -1.38 -25.82 27.25
C GLU A 191 -0.73 -24.59 27.92
N ALA A 192 -0.91 -23.44 27.25
CA ALA A 192 -1.49 -22.21 27.80
C ALA A 192 -0.60 -20.95 27.86
N GLY A 193 -1.26 -19.84 27.51
CA GLY A 193 -1.00 -18.49 28.01
C GLY A 193 -0.21 -17.62 27.04
N SER A 194 -0.61 -16.38 26.74
CA SER A 194 -1.79 -15.57 27.03
C SER A 194 -1.83 -14.44 26.00
#